data_AF-A0A4C1V7M2-F1
#
_entry.id   AF-A0A4C1V7M2-F1
#
_cell.length_a   1.000
_cell.length_b   1.000
_cell.length_c   1.000
_cell.angle_alpha   90.00
_cell.angle_beta   90.00
_cell.angle_gamma   90.00
#
_symmetry.space_group_name_H-M   'P 1'
#
loop_
_entity.id
_entity.type
_entity.pdbx_description
1 polymer ?
#
loop_
_entity_poly.entity_id
_entity_poly.type
_entity_poly.pdbx_seq_one_letter_code
_entity_poly.pdbx_strand_id
1 'polypeptide(L)'
;MNSPFDPINKSIAKQTQEINGVLITPVDTIKYLGTYLTSELSRRDTIKARCKQAIRNAKGLIPFIKKTKMHWKIAKLIYKMVISPSMTYGLNVVALTKSNRTRLRQYEREILKDMLQAARNQPKLKTQEILEGKTITKIIKIYYNREKSWTSYLYMGRLLRQDLNYHNRNQDEWDTLAQNKMEMKKAADELYQLPETDTESSAPSEENEE
;
A
#
# COMPACT_ATOMS: atom_id res chain seq x y z
N MET A 1 -24.02 -23.69 -47.78
CA MET A 1 -24.55 -22.40 -47.34
C MET A 1 -23.54 -21.76 -46.41
N ASN A 2 -22.76 -20.80 -46.91
CA ASN A 2 -21.70 -20.15 -46.16
C ASN A 2 -22.29 -18.98 -45.37
N SER A 3 -22.03 -18.94 -44.06
CA SER A 3 -22.47 -17.86 -43.16
C SER A 3 -21.67 -16.58 -43.45
N PRO A 4 -22.32 -15.42 -43.64
CA PRO A 4 -21.66 -14.14 -43.90
C PRO A 4 -21.37 -13.45 -42.55
N PHE A 5 -20.36 -13.91 -41.83
CA PHE A 5 -19.74 -13.11 -40.78
C PHE A 5 -18.35 -12.70 -41.27
N ASP A 6 -18.34 -11.73 -42.19
CA ASP A 6 -17.12 -10.99 -42.49
C ASP A 6 -16.65 -10.31 -41.20
N PRO A 7 -15.36 -10.43 -40.84
CA PRO A 7 -14.84 -9.67 -39.73
C PRO A 7 -14.89 -8.20 -40.13
N ILE A 8 -15.70 -7.42 -39.41
CA ILE A 8 -15.64 -5.96 -39.36
C ILE A 8 -14.30 -5.59 -38.73
N ASN A 9 -13.23 -5.80 -39.48
CA ASN A 9 -11.88 -5.38 -39.14
C ASN A 9 -11.29 -4.71 -40.38
N LYS A 10 -12.09 -3.83 -40.99
CA LYS A 10 -11.55 -2.69 -41.73
C LYS A 10 -10.79 -1.88 -40.67
N SER A 11 -9.47 -1.85 -40.80
CA SER A 11 -8.59 -0.90 -40.12
C SER A 11 -9.25 0.48 -40.14
N ILE A 12 -9.87 0.87 -39.02
CA ILE A 12 -10.36 2.24 -38.85
C ILE A 12 -9.11 3.08 -38.97
N ALA A 13 -9.00 3.84 -40.07
CA ALA A 13 -7.91 4.77 -40.26
C ALA A 13 -7.86 5.65 -39.02
N LYS A 14 -6.70 5.65 -38.37
CA LYS A 14 -6.41 6.49 -37.22
C LYS A 14 -6.48 7.95 -37.67
N GLN A 15 -7.68 8.53 -37.66
CA GLN A 15 -7.91 9.91 -38.04
C GLN A 15 -7.79 10.82 -36.81
N THR A 16 -7.11 11.95 -37.00
CA THR A 16 -7.05 13.04 -36.03
C THR A 16 -8.46 13.59 -35.83
N GLN A 17 -8.92 13.65 -34.59
CA GLN A 17 -10.23 14.17 -34.23
C GLN A 17 -10.06 15.51 -33.51
N GLU A 18 -10.83 16.51 -33.88
CA GLU A 18 -10.88 17.77 -33.16
C GLU A 18 -11.98 17.69 -32.10
N ILE A 19 -11.60 17.76 -30.82
CA ILE A 19 -12.56 17.84 -29.71
C ILE A 19 -12.29 19.16 -28.98
N ASN A 20 -13.29 20.04 -28.92
CA ASN A 20 -13.21 21.33 -28.23
C ASN A 20 -11.99 22.20 -28.66
N GLY A 21 -11.66 22.22 -29.95
CA GLY A 21 -10.52 22.99 -30.48
C GLY A 21 -9.15 22.34 -30.28
N VAL A 22 -9.09 21.12 -29.74
CA VAL A 22 -7.84 20.36 -29.55
C VAL A 22 -7.80 19.19 -30.53
N LEU A 23 -6.74 19.15 -31.34
CA LEU A 23 -6.45 18.05 -32.26
C LEU A 23 -5.93 16.86 -31.48
N ILE A 24 -6.74 15.82 -31.35
CA ILE A 24 -6.36 14.57 -30.71
C ILE A 24 -5.74 13.66 -31.75
N THR A 25 -4.43 13.46 -31.64
CA THR A 25 -3.72 12.47 -32.44
C THR A 25 -4.05 11.06 -31.94
N PRO A 26 -4.47 10.14 -32.81
CA PRO A 26 -4.70 8.75 -32.43
C PRO A 26 -3.37 8.08 -32.09
N VAL A 27 -3.27 7.53 -30.87
CA VAL A 27 -2.08 6.83 -30.38
C VAL A 27 -2.45 5.39 -30.01
N ASP A 28 -1.57 4.45 -30.35
CA ASP A 28 -1.77 3.03 -30.02
C ASP A 28 -1.65 2.72 -28.52
N THR A 29 -0.80 3.47 -27.84
CA THR A 29 -0.52 3.27 -26.43
C THR A 29 -0.45 4.61 -25.70
N ILE A 30 -1.26 4.79 -24.67
CA ILE A 30 -1.23 5.98 -23.82
C ILE A 30 -0.97 5.56 -22.36
N LYS A 31 -0.17 6.35 -21.65
CA LYS A 31 0.01 6.18 -20.20
C LYS A 31 -1.04 7.02 -19.48
N TYR A 32 -1.93 6.37 -18.74
CA TYR A 32 -2.97 7.00 -17.94
C TYR A 32 -2.96 6.44 -16.51
N LEU A 33 -2.87 7.33 -15.52
CA LEU A 33 -2.81 6.98 -14.09
C LEU A 33 -1.76 5.88 -13.78
N GLY A 34 -0.62 5.93 -14.45
CA GLY A 34 0.46 4.94 -14.29
C GLY A 34 0.23 3.59 -14.97
N THR A 35 -0.86 3.42 -15.71
CA THR A 35 -1.16 2.23 -16.51
C THR A 35 -1.04 2.53 -18.00
N TYR A 36 -0.65 1.53 -18.80
CA TYR A 36 -0.64 1.64 -20.25
C TYR A 36 -1.97 1.14 -20.80
N LEU A 37 -2.71 2.03 -21.46
CA LEU A 37 -3.90 1.68 -22.23
C LEU A 37 -3.46 1.46 -23.67
N THR A 38 -3.80 0.30 -24.22
CA THR A 38 -3.57 -0.04 -25.63
C THR A 38 -4.85 0.15 -26.43
N SER A 39 -4.75 0.42 -27.73
CA SER A 39 -5.87 0.56 -28.65
C SER A 39 -6.83 -0.65 -28.61
N GLU A 40 -6.29 -1.85 -28.48
CA GLU A 40 -7.07 -3.10 -28.35
C GLU A 40 -7.66 -3.33 -26.94
N LEU A 41 -7.17 -2.59 -25.93
CA LEU A 41 -7.53 -2.74 -24.52
C LEU A 41 -7.53 -4.20 -24.03
N SER A 42 -6.55 -4.99 -24.46
CA SER A 42 -6.43 -6.42 -24.14
C SER A 42 -6.30 -6.65 -22.63
N ARG A 43 -7.30 -7.29 -22.04
CA ARG A 43 -7.31 -7.66 -20.60
C ARG A 43 -6.07 -8.46 -20.20
N ARG A 44 -5.61 -9.36 -21.09
CA ARG A 44 -4.47 -10.25 -20.84
C ARG A 44 -3.19 -9.43 -20.72
N ASP A 45 -2.97 -8.51 -21.65
CA ASP A 45 -1.73 -7.73 -21.71
C ASP A 45 -1.69 -6.66 -20.63
N THR A 46 -2.84 -6.05 -20.31
CA THR A 46 -2.94 -5.10 -19.19
C THR A 46 -2.64 -5.76 -17.83
N ILE A 47 -3.11 -7.00 -17.60
CA ILE A 47 -2.75 -7.76 -16.38
C ILE A 47 -1.26 -8.13 -16.40
N LYS A 48 -0.75 -8.62 -17.52
CA LYS A 48 0.66 -8.99 -17.68
C LYS A 48 1.60 -7.81 -17.45
N ALA A 49 1.28 -6.63 -17.98
CA ALA A 49 2.05 -5.41 -17.81
C ALA A 49 2.08 -4.95 -16.34
N ARG A 50 0.93 -4.96 -15.65
CA ARG A 50 0.86 -4.65 -14.20
C ARG A 50 1.69 -5.62 -13.37
N CYS A 51 1.56 -6.91 -13.61
CA CYS A 51 2.33 -7.92 -12.88
C CYS A 51 3.83 -7.76 -13.16
N LYS A 52 4.21 -7.48 -14.41
CA LYS A 52 5.61 -7.17 -14.78
C LYS A 52 6.14 -5.97 -14.01
N GLN A 53 5.33 -4.93 -13.83
CA GLN A 53 5.72 -3.76 -13.03
C GLN A 53 5.91 -4.12 -11.56
N ALA A 54 4.98 -4.85 -10.95
CA ALA A 54 5.10 -5.27 -9.56
C ALA A 54 6.31 -6.18 -9.32
N ILE A 55 6.63 -7.08 -10.25
CA ILE A 55 7.84 -7.90 -10.20
C ILE A 55 9.10 -7.03 -10.24
N ARG A 56 9.16 -6.01 -11.10
CA ARG A 56 10.28 -5.05 -11.11
C ARG A 56 10.41 -4.35 -9.76
N ASN A 57 9.30 -3.88 -9.20
CA ASN A 57 9.27 -3.22 -7.89
C ASN A 57 9.80 -4.16 -6.80
N ALA A 58 9.33 -5.41 -6.77
CA ALA A 58 9.82 -6.43 -5.83
C ALA A 58 11.31 -6.72 -6.03
N LYS A 59 11.78 -6.84 -7.28
CA LYS A 59 13.21 -7.04 -7.60
C LYS A 59 14.09 -5.89 -7.13
N GLY A 60 13.60 -4.65 -7.14
CA GLY A 60 14.31 -3.51 -6.55
C GLY A 60 14.42 -3.60 -5.02
N LEU A 61 13.45 -4.22 -4.35
CA LEU A 61 13.44 -4.38 -2.88
C LEU A 61 14.27 -5.57 -2.39
N ILE A 62 14.46 -6.62 -3.21
CA ILE A 62 15.21 -7.81 -2.83
C ILE A 62 16.65 -7.50 -2.36
N PRO A 63 17.46 -6.69 -3.07
CA PRO A 63 18.80 -6.31 -2.60
C PRO A 63 18.78 -5.64 -1.23
N PHE A 64 17.79 -4.79 -0.98
CA PHE A 64 17.62 -4.11 0.31
C PHE A 64 17.30 -5.10 1.43
N ILE A 65 16.41 -6.06 1.19
CA ILE A 65 16.06 -7.13 2.15
C ILE A 65 17.28 -7.98 2.49
N LYS A 66 18.09 -8.34 1.48
CA LYS A 66 19.34 -9.09 1.67
C LYS A 66 20.36 -8.30 2.49
N LYS A 67 20.57 -7.02 2.16
CA LYS A 67 21.54 -6.15 2.83
C LYS A 67 21.18 -5.94 4.31
N THR A 68 19.90 -5.71 4.60
CA THR A 68 19.42 -5.48 5.98
C THR A 68 19.19 -6.76 6.78
N LYS A 69 19.35 -7.94 6.17
CA LYS A 69 19.11 -9.26 6.79
C LYS A 69 17.73 -9.33 7.48
N MET A 70 16.72 -8.78 6.82
CA MET A 70 15.39 -8.58 7.39
C MET A 70 14.70 -9.89 7.77
N HIS A 71 13.98 -9.89 8.89
CA HIS A 71 13.15 -11.02 9.31
C HIS A 71 11.95 -11.23 8.35
N TRP A 72 11.61 -12.48 8.03
CA TRP A 72 10.52 -12.82 7.13
C TRP A 72 9.19 -12.11 7.43
N LYS A 73 8.82 -11.95 8.72
CA LYS A 73 7.57 -11.24 9.11
C LYS A 73 7.50 -9.82 8.52
N ILE A 74 8.61 -9.09 8.50
CA ILE A 74 8.69 -7.73 7.98
C ILE A 74 8.65 -7.76 6.45
N ALA A 75 9.41 -8.67 5.81
CA ALA A 75 9.37 -8.85 4.35
C ALA A 75 7.96 -9.21 3.84
N LYS A 76 7.24 -10.06 4.58
CA LYS A 76 5.84 -10.41 4.31
C LYS A 76 4.90 -9.21 4.44
N LEU A 77 5.15 -8.32 5.41
CA LEU A 77 4.38 -7.10 5.58
C LEU A 77 4.60 -6.14 4.40
N ILE A 78 5.83 -5.99 3.94
CA ILE A 78 6.17 -5.21 2.73
C ILE A 78 5.43 -5.75 1.50
N TYR A 79 5.41 -7.07 1.33
CA TYR A 79 4.64 -7.69 0.24
C TYR A 79 3.15 -7.33 0.33
N LYS A 80 2.53 -7.48 1.50
CA LYS A 80 1.11 -7.17 1.72
C LYS A 80 0.78 -5.70 1.46
N MET A 81 1.66 -4.77 1.86
CA MET A 81 1.38 -3.33 1.84
C MET A 81 1.80 -2.63 0.55
N VAL A 82 2.86 -3.09 -0.12
CA VAL A 82 3.43 -2.38 -1.27
C VAL A 82 3.20 -3.17 -2.55
N ILE A 83 3.53 -4.45 -2.56
CA ILE A 83 3.55 -5.25 -3.78
C ILE A 83 2.15 -5.76 -4.15
N SER A 84 1.40 -6.26 -3.17
CA SER A 84 0.04 -6.75 -3.40
C SER A 84 -0.89 -5.65 -3.94
N PRO A 85 -0.92 -4.42 -3.40
CA PRO A 85 -1.68 -3.33 -4.00
C PRO A 85 -1.20 -2.98 -5.41
N SER A 86 0.12 -2.98 -5.65
CA SER A 86 0.66 -2.72 -7.00
C SER A 86 0.20 -3.74 -8.05
N MET A 87 0.04 -5.02 -7.68
CA MET A 87 -0.49 -6.06 -8.58
C MET A 87 -2.01 -6.04 -8.70
N THR A 88 -2.72 -5.67 -7.63
CA THR A 88 -4.18 -5.78 -7.53
C THR A 88 -4.93 -4.49 -7.86
N TYR A 89 -4.19 -3.38 -8.01
CA TYR A 89 -4.74 -2.11 -8.44
C TYR A 89 -5.43 -2.24 -9.80
N GLY A 90 -6.67 -1.78 -9.89
CA GLY A 90 -7.49 -1.86 -11.10
C GLY A 90 -8.00 -3.26 -11.45
N LEU A 91 -7.95 -4.24 -10.55
CA LEU A 91 -8.64 -5.53 -10.78
C LEU A 91 -10.17 -5.39 -10.72
N ASN A 92 -10.68 -4.35 -10.05
CA ASN A 92 -12.13 -4.06 -9.97
C ASN A 92 -12.76 -3.79 -11.33
N VAL A 93 -11.99 -3.18 -12.23
CA VAL A 93 -12.47 -2.72 -13.54
C VAL A 93 -12.27 -3.81 -14.61
N VAL A 94 -11.55 -4.90 -14.29
CA VAL A 94 -11.20 -5.95 -15.25
C VAL A 94 -11.86 -7.27 -14.86
N ALA A 95 -12.72 -7.80 -15.71
CA ALA A 95 -13.34 -9.12 -15.50
C ALA A 95 -12.28 -10.23 -15.34
N LEU A 96 -12.26 -10.87 -14.17
CA LEU A 96 -11.27 -11.89 -13.81
C LEU A 96 -11.69 -13.30 -14.25
N THR A 97 -11.21 -13.71 -15.43
CA THR A 97 -11.34 -15.09 -15.91
C THR A 97 -10.52 -16.07 -15.05
N LYS A 98 -10.87 -17.38 -15.09
CA LYS A 98 -10.12 -18.44 -14.37
C LYS A 98 -8.62 -18.42 -14.69
N SER A 99 -8.27 -18.23 -15.96
CA SER A 99 -6.88 -18.14 -16.42
C SER A 99 -6.14 -16.95 -15.80
N ASN A 100 -6.76 -15.77 -15.80
CA ASN A 100 -6.18 -14.56 -15.21
C ASN A 100 -5.92 -14.73 -13.70
N ARG A 101 -6.84 -15.37 -12.96
CA ARG A 101 -6.67 -15.67 -11.53
C ARG A 101 -5.50 -16.62 -11.28
N THR A 102 -5.31 -17.64 -12.13
CA THR A 102 -4.17 -18.55 -12.03
C THR A 102 -2.85 -17.84 -12.30
N ARG A 103 -2.79 -16.96 -13.31
CA ARG A 103 -1.59 -16.16 -13.60
C ARG A 103 -1.24 -15.22 -12.45
N LEU A 104 -2.22 -14.55 -11.85
CA LEU A 104 -1.98 -13.68 -10.68
C LEU A 104 -1.41 -14.46 -9.49
N ARG A 105 -1.89 -15.69 -9.24
CA ARG A 105 -1.31 -16.57 -8.20
C ARG A 105 0.13 -16.98 -8.53
N GLN A 106 0.43 -17.23 -9.80
CA GLN A 106 1.78 -17.55 -10.24
C GLN A 106 2.75 -16.38 -10.01
N TYR A 107 2.34 -15.16 -10.35
CA TYR A 107 3.15 -13.97 -10.09
C TYR A 107 3.35 -13.71 -8.58
N GLU A 108 2.32 -13.90 -7.77
CA GLU A 108 2.45 -13.86 -6.31
C GLU A 108 3.49 -14.88 -5.80
N ARG A 109 3.46 -16.12 -6.33
CA ARG A 109 4.42 -17.18 -5.99
C ARG A 109 5.85 -16.81 -6.30
N GLU A 110 6.10 -16.29 -7.51
CA GLU A 110 7.43 -15.89 -7.95
C GLU A 110 8.02 -14.82 -7.02
N ILE A 111 7.24 -13.77 -6.74
CA ILE A 111 7.67 -12.68 -5.85
C ILE A 111 7.91 -13.18 -4.43
N LEU A 112 6.97 -13.95 -3.86
CA LEU A 112 7.10 -14.45 -2.49
C LEU A 112 8.29 -15.41 -2.34
N LYS A 113 8.56 -16.24 -3.35
CA LYS A 113 9.72 -17.13 -3.37
C LYS A 113 11.02 -16.33 -3.32
N ASP A 114 11.14 -15.30 -4.16
CA ASP A 114 12.35 -14.48 -4.22
C ASP A 114 12.57 -13.68 -2.92
N MET A 115 11.50 -13.11 -2.35
CA MET A 115 11.57 -12.38 -1.08
C MET A 115 11.86 -13.31 0.11
N LEU A 116 11.29 -14.52 0.11
CA LEU A 116 11.56 -15.52 1.15
C LEU A 116 13.01 -15.99 1.09
N GLN A 117 13.55 -16.20 -0.12
CA GLN A 117 14.96 -16.52 -0.31
C GLN A 117 15.90 -15.42 0.18
N ALA A 118 15.47 -14.16 0.07
CA ALA A 118 16.22 -13.01 0.55
C ALA A 118 16.15 -12.78 2.06
N ALA A 119 15.06 -13.21 2.71
CA ALA A 119 14.80 -12.94 4.12
C ALA A 119 15.45 -13.96 5.06
N ARG A 120 15.77 -13.52 6.28
CA ARG A 120 16.28 -14.36 7.37
C ARG A 120 15.12 -15.06 8.09
N ASN A 121 15.38 -16.25 8.66
CA ASN A 121 14.44 -17.09 9.42
C ASN A 121 13.24 -17.58 8.60
N GLN A 122 13.51 -18.36 7.55
CA GLN A 122 12.47 -18.98 6.74
C GLN A 122 11.66 -20.00 7.56
N PRO A 123 10.32 -19.87 7.64
CA PRO A 123 9.48 -20.86 8.30
C PRO A 123 9.37 -22.12 7.42
N LYS A 124 10.25 -23.11 7.63
CA LYS A 124 10.35 -24.35 6.83
C LYS A 124 9.00 -25.06 6.59
N LEU A 125 8.13 -25.09 7.60
CA LEU A 125 6.83 -25.78 7.55
C LEU A 125 5.69 -24.97 6.87
N LYS A 126 5.87 -23.67 6.64
CA LYS A 126 4.81 -22.79 6.08
C LYS A 126 5.10 -22.33 4.66
N THR A 127 6.25 -22.69 4.08
CA THR A 127 6.66 -22.25 2.74
C THR A 127 5.63 -22.64 1.68
N GLN A 128 5.10 -23.87 1.72
CA GLN A 128 4.06 -24.34 0.80
C GLN A 128 2.78 -23.52 0.94
N GLU A 129 2.28 -23.33 2.17
CA GLU A 129 1.07 -22.56 2.46
C GLU A 129 1.19 -21.06 2.10
N ILE A 130 2.40 -20.51 2.23
CA ILE A 130 2.72 -19.12 1.86
C ILE A 130 2.71 -18.98 0.35
N LEU A 131 3.27 -19.95 -0.36
CA LEU A 131 3.30 -20.00 -1.82
C LEU A 131 1.95 -20.42 -2.43
N GLU A 132 0.94 -20.79 -1.67
CA GLU A 132 -0.36 -21.13 -2.26
C GLU A 132 -1.06 -19.96 -2.96
N GLY A 133 -0.65 -18.72 -2.68
CA GLY A 133 -1.25 -17.51 -3.27
C GLY A 133 -2.53 -17.08 -2.54
N LYS A 134 -2.53 -17.25 -1.20
CA LYS A 134 -3.69 -16.97 -0.34
C LYS A 134 -4.04 -15.47 -0.33
N THR A 135 -3.07 -14.57 -0.49
CA THR A 135 -3.31 -13.11 -0.43
C THR A 135 -4.12 -12.65 -1.64
N ILE A 136 -3.67 -13.00 -2.86
CA ILE A 136 -4.40 -12.66 -4.07
C ILE A 136 -5.76 -13.36 -4.09
N THR A 137 -5.84 -14.62 -3.66
CA THR A 137 -7.11 -15.34 -3.60
C THR A 137 -8.11 -14.68 -2.64
N LYS A 138 -7.65 -14.20 -1.48
CA LYS A 138 -8.49 -13.44 -0.54
C LYS A 138 -8.96 -12.12 -1.16
N ILE A 139 -8.06 -11.35 -1.79
CA ILE A 139 -8.39 -10.09 -2.45
C ILE A 139 -9.41 -10.29 -3.58
N ILE A 140 -9.23 -11.31 -4.40
CA ILE A 140 -10.17 -11.67 -5.47
C ILE A 140 -11.54 -12.02 -4.88
N LYS A 141 -11.60 -12.85 -3.82
CA LYS A 141 -12.86 -13.19 -3.14
C LYS A 141 -13.55 -11.94 -2.59
N ILE A 142 -12.80 -11.00 -2.01
CA ILE A 142 -13.33 -9.74 -1.50
C ILE A 142 -13.98 -8.95 -2.63
N TYR A 143 -13.34 -8.84 -3.80
CA TYR A 143 -13.92 -8.13 -4.95
C TYR A 143 -15.20 -8.81 -5.46
N TYR A 144 -15.21 -10.13 -5.60
CA TYR A 144 -16.41 -10.89 -5.97
C TYR A 144 -17.56 -10.72 -4.96
N ASN A 145 -17.26 -10.63 -3.66
CA ASN A 145 -18.27 -10.45 -2.62
C ASN A 145 -18.75 -8.98 -2.51
N ARG A 146 -17.93 -8.01 -2.92
CA ARG A 146 -18.27 -6.57 -2.88
C ARG A 146 -19.32 -6.17 -3.90
N GLU A 147 -19.43 -6.89 -5.02
CA GLU A 147 -20.56 -6.78 -5.96
C GLU A 147 -21.91 -7.20 -5.33
N LYS A 148 -21.91 -7.85 -4.14
CA LYS A 148 -23.12 -8.44 -3.55
C LYS A 148 -23.59 -7.87 -2.19
N SER A 149 -22.85 -7.02 -1.46
CA SER A 149 -23.35 -6.47 -0.18
C SER A 149 -22.48 -5.38 0.48
N TRP A 150 -23.14 -4.41 1.14
CA TRP A 150 -22.58 -3.35 2.02
C TRP A 150 -21.75 -3.88 3.21
N THR A 151 -21.91 -5.16 3.59
CA THR A 151 -21.19 -5.83 4.69
C THR A 151 -19.68 -5.99 4.43
N SER A 152 -19.24 -5.90 3.18
CA SER A 152 -17.84 -6.03 2.77
C SER A 152 -16.95 -4.85 3.23
N TYR A 153 -17.51 -3.64 3.34
CA TYR A 153 -16.77 -2.47 3.86
C TYR A 153 -16.42 -2.62 5.35
N LEU A 154 -17.33 -3.16 6.15
CA LEU A 154 -17.08 -3.51 7.55
C LEU A 154 -16.05 -4.64 7.69
N TYR A 155 -16.06 -5.61 6.77
CA TYR A 155 -15.08 -6.70 6.76
C TYR A 155 -13.66 -6.24 6.39
N MET A 156 -13.51 -5.32 5.42
CA MET A 156 -12.22 -4.70 5.09
C MET A 156 -11.68 -3.86 6.26
N GLY A 157 -12.56 -3.09 6.92
CA GLY A 157 -12.22 -2.39 8.15
C GLY A 157 -11.82 -3.33 9.29
N ARG A 158 -12.36 -4.55 9.34
CA ARG A 158 -12.02 -5.57 10.35
C ARG A 158 -10.73 -6.33 10.01
N LEU A 159 -10.45 -6.60 8.73
CA LEU A 159 -9.23 -7.29 8.29
C LEU A 159 -8.00 -6.41 8.45
N LEU A 160 -8.13 -5.12 8.09
CA LEU A 160 -7.08 -4.12 8.34
C LEU A 160 -6.87 -3.93 9.84
N ARG A 161 -7.94 -3.88 10.64
CA ARG A 161 -7.84 -3.81 12.11
C ARG A 161 -7.21 -5.06 12.74
N GLN A 162 -7.51 -6.26 12.27
CA GLN A 162 -6.92 -7.50 12.79
C GLN A 162 -5.44 -7.68 12.41
N ASP A 163 -5.02 -7.29 11.20
CA ASP A 163 -3.61 -7.34 10.79
C ASP A 163 -2.79 -6.19 11.43
N LEU A 164 -3.37 -5.02 11.70
CA LEU A 164 -2.74 -3.91 12.44
C LEU A 164 -2.70 -4.14 13.97
N ASN A 165 -3.61 -4.95 14.53
CA ASN A 165 -3.62 -5.29 15.96
C ASN A 165 -2.39 -6.10 16.41
N TYR A 166 -1.55 -6.58 15.48
CA TYR A 166 -0.28 -7.24 15.83
C TYR A 166 0.81 -6.24 16.28
N HIS A 167 0.59 -4.93 16.11
CA HIS A 167 1.50 -3.87 16.56
C HIS A 167 0.89 -2.89 17.57
N ASN A 168 -0.38 -3.05 17.94
CA ASN A 168 -1.08 -2.13 18.85
C ASN A 168 -1.14 -2.57 20.32
N ARG A 169 -0.42 -3.64 20.70
CA ARG A 169 -0.26 -3.99 22.14
C ARG A 169 0.51 -2.94 22.94
N ASN A 170 1.20 -2.02 22.27
CA ASN A 170 2.02 -1.00 22.90
C ASN A 170 1.30 0.35 23.06
N GLN A 171 0.11 0.57 22.51
CA GLN A 171 -0.54 1.88 22.60
C GLN A 171 -0.90 2.24 24.04
N ASP A 172 -1.48 1.30 24.80
CA ASP A 172 -1.80 1.49 26.21
C ASP A 172 -0.54 1.70 27.09
N GLU A 173 0.59 1.05 26.72
CA GLU A 173 1.90 1.28 27.36
C GLU A 173 2.48 2.66 27.03
N TRP A 174 2.30 3.15 25.80
CA TRP A 174 2.73 4.50 25.40
C TRP A 174 1.85 5.58 26.04
N ASP A 175 0.55 5.33 26.16
CA ASP A 175 -0.40 6.25 26.78
C ASP A 175 -0.13 6.37 28.29
N THR A 176 0.13 5.25 28.97
CA THR A 176 0.56 5.25 30.39
C THR A 176 1.93 5.92 30.58
N LEU A 177 2.89 5.70 29.68
CA LEU A 177 4.19 6.39 29.73
C LEU A 177 4.05 7.91 29.52
N ALA A 178 3.17 8.33 28.61
CA ALA A 178 2.87 9.73 28.36
C ALA A 178 2.18 10.39 29.57
N GLN A 179 1.25 9.67 30.21
CA GLN A 179 0.57 10.11 31.43
C GLN A 179 1.58 10.30 32.58
N ASN A 180 2.41 9.28 32.84
CA ASN A 180 3.44 9.33 33.88
C ASN A 180 4.44 10.48 33.66
N LYS A 181 4.81 10.75 32.39
CA LYS A 181 5.69 11.86 32.04
C LYS A 181 5.05 13.23 32.34
N MET A 182 3.75 13.40 32.09
CA MET A 182 3.04 14.63 32.43
C MET A 182 2.93 14.83 33.94
N GLU A 183 2.65 13.76 34.70
CA GLU A 183 2.56 13.82 36.16
C GLU A 183 3.90 14.15 36.82
N MET A 184 5.00 13.53 36.36
CA MET A 184 6.34 13.88 36.84
C MET A 184 6.71 15.33 36.55
N LYS A 185 6.33 15.85 35.38
CA LYS A 185 6.54 17.25 35.03
C LYS A 185 5.75 18.17 35.95
N LYS A 186 4.47 17.87 36.18
CA LYS A 186 3.60 18.65 37.06
C LYS A 186 4.12 18.66 38.51
N ALA A 187 4.56 17.51 39.03
CA ALA A 187 5.15 17.42 40.37
C ALA A 187 6.47 18.19 40.50
N ALA A 188 7.29 18.21 39.44
CA ALA A 188 8.52 19.01 39.41
C ALA A 188 8.21 20.51 39.37
N ASP A 189 7.22 20.92 38.59
CA ASP A 189 6.76 22.31 38.51
C ASP A 189 6.13 22.77 39.85
N GLU A 190 5.40 21.90 40.54
CA GLU A 190 4.85 22.16 41.89
C GLU A 190 5.95 22.24 42.97
N LEU A 191 7.02 21.44 42.87
CA LEU A 191 8.19 21.52 43.76
C LEU A 191 9.02 22.80 43.54
N TYR A 192 8.97 23.39 42.35
CA TYR A 192 9.67 24.62 41.99
C TYR A 192 8.82 25.90 42.11
N GLN A 193 7.61 25.80 42.64
CA GLN A 193 6.84 26.97 43.11
C GLN A 193 7.51 27.52 44.38
N LEU A 194 8.68 28.17 44.22
CA LEU A 194 9.18 29.09 45.23
C LEU A 194 8.16 30.24 45.32
N PRO A 195 7.68 30.60 46.53
CA PRO A 195 6.89 31.81 46.66
C PRO A 195 7.77 32.97 46.18
N GLU A 196 7.26 33.74 45.22
CA GLU A 196 7.82 35.05 44.92
C GLU A 196 7.80 35.83 46.24
N THR A 197 8.98 35.95 46.86
CA THR A 197 9.15 36.78 48.04
C THR A 197 9.10 38.21 47.53
N ASP A 198 8.11 38.94 48.04
CA ASP A 198 7.98 40.38 47.87
C ASP A 198 9.34 41.01 48.13
N THR A 199 10.04 41.38 47.06
CA THR A 199 11.25 42.18 47.17
C THR A 199 10.76 43.61 47.34
N GLU A 200 10.52 43.97 48.60
CA GLU A 200 10.29 45.34 49.03
C GLU A 200 11.27 46.28 48.33
N SER A 201 10.69 47.32 47.74
CA SER A 201 11.36 48.54 47.33
C SER A 201 12.38 48.99 48.40
N SER A 202 13.65 48.75 48.15
CA SER A 202 14.75 49.49 48.79
C SER A 202 15.45 50.31 47.71
N ALA A 203 15.05 51.57 47.62
CA ALA A 203 15.78 52.59 46.87
C ALA A 203 17.14 52.83 47.55
N PRO A 204 18.26 52.93 46.81
CA PRO A 204 19.48 53.47 47.36
C PRO A 204 19.37 54.99 47.43
N SER A 205 19.63 55.54 48.63
CA SER A 205 19.94 56.94 48.83
C SER A 205 21.23 57.32 48.09
N GLU A 206 21.16 58.28 47.17
CA GLU A 206 22.31 59.07 46.76
C GLU A 206 22.05 60.54 47.09
N GLU A 207 22.97 61.05 47.91
CA GLU A 207 23.13 62.43 48.33
C GLU A 207 23.77 63.26 47.22
N ASN A 208 23.25 64.48 47.06
CA ASN A 208 23.96 65.74 46.76
C ASN A 208 24.38 66.09 45.32
N GLU A 209 23.70 67.11 44.79
CA GLU A 209 24.17 68.40 44.22
C GLU A 209 22.90 69.29 44.27
N GLU A 210 22.76 70.39 45.02
CA GLU A 210 23.56 71.58 45.38
C GLU A 210 23.23 72.09 46.80
#